data_AF-A0A392U3V7-F1
#
_entry.id   AF-A0A392U3V7-F1
#
_cell.length_a   1.000
_cell.length_b   1.000
_cell.length_c   1.000
_cell.angle_alpha   90.00
_cell.angle_beta   90.00
_cell.angle_gamma   90.00
#
_symmetry.space_group_name_H-M   'P 1'
#
loop_
_entity.id
_entity.type
_entity.pdbx_description
1 polymer ?
#
loop_
_entity_poly.entity_id
_entity_poly.type
_entity_poly.pdbx_seq_one_letter_code
_entity_poly.pdbx_strand_id
1 'polypeptide(L)'
;KREMNLEEKHKLGLGLQILPPEKMEQVVQIIRKRNGHLEQDGDEIELDMEAVDTETLWELDRLVTNWKKMVSKIKRQALMDNN
;
A
#
# COMPACT_ATOMS: atom_id res chain seq x y z
N LYS A 1 5.80 -15.36 8.45
CA LYS A 1 4.66 -14.41 8.45
C LYS A 1 3.38 -15.21 8.23
N ARG A 2 2.24 -14.81 8.80
CA ARG A 2 0.94 -15.47 8.55
C ARG A 2 0.53 -15.22 7.10
N GLU A 3 -0.18 -16.13 6.46
CA GLU A 3 -0.82 -15.86 5.17
C GLU A 3 -1.91 -14.79 5.33
N MET A 4 -2.04 -13.92 4.32
CA MET A 4 -3.00 -12.83 4.32
C MET A 4 -4.35 -13.35 3.79
N ASN A 5 -5.43 -13.14 4.54
CA ASN A 5 -6.76 -13.61 4.15
C ASN A 5 -7.35 -12.76 3.01
N LEU A 6 -8.39 -13.26 2.33
CA LEU A 6 -9.07 -12.55 1.24
C LEU A 6 -9.52 -11.13 1.65
N GLU A 7 -10.06 -10.98 2.87
CA GLU A 7 -10.49 -9.68 3.39
C GLU A 7 -9.31 -8.70 3.56
N GLU A 8 -8.17 -9.19 4.04
CA GLU A 8 -6.95 -8.40 4.23
C GLU A 8 -6.34 -8.00 2.87
N LYS A 9 -6.32 -8.93 1.90
CA LYS A 9 -5.92 -8.67 0.51
C LYS A 9 -6.79 -7.59 -0.13
N HIS A 10 -8.12 -7.68 0.05
CA HIS A 10 -9.05 -6.68 -0.46
C HIS A 10 -8.83 -5.31 0.18
N LYS A 11 -8.65 -5.26 1.51
CA LYS A 11 -8.36 -4.01 2.24
C LYS A 11 -7.02 -3.40 1.83
N LEU A 12 -6.02 -4.22 1.54
CA LEU A 12 -4.74 -3.80 1.00
C LEU A 12 -4.92 -3.14 -0.36
N GLY A 13 -5.63 -3.79 -1.29
CA GLY A 13 -5.92 -3.25 -2.63
C GLY A 13 -6.58 -1.88 -2.58
N LEU A 14 -7.65 -1.74 -1.76
CA LEU A 14 -8.28 -0.44 -1.52
C LEU A 14 -7.32 0.59 -0.90
N GLY A 15 -6.46 0.11 -0.01
CA GLY A 15 -5.41 0.89 0.61
C GLY A 15 -4.40 1.46 -0.37
N LEU A 16 -4.00 0.67 -1.38
CA LEU A 16 -3.08 1.08 -2.43
C LEU A 16 -3.69 2.14 -3.34
N GLN A 17 -4.98 2.02 -3.68
CA GLN A 17 -5.69 3.00 -4.52
C GLN A 17 -5.79 4.39 -3.89
N ILE A 18 -5.78 4.49 -2.56
CA ILE A 18 -5.84 5.78 -1.85
C ILE A 18 -4.47 6.40 -1.55
N LEU A 19 -3.38 5.69 -1.88
CA LEU A 19 -2.05 6.22 -1.68
C LEU A 19 -1.76 7.33 -2.69
N PRO A 20 -1.02 8.37 -2.29
CA PRO A 20 -0.53 9.36 -3.24
C PRO A 20 0.52 8.74 -4.17
N PRO A 21 0.76 9.36 -5.34
CA PRO A 21 1.76 8.89 -6.31
C PRO A 21 3.16 8.74 -5.72
N GLU A 22 3.57 9.61 -4.79
CA GLU A 22 4.87 9.49 -4.09
C GLU A 22 5.03 8.19 -3.30
N LYS A 23 3.93 7.62 -2.80
CA LYS A 23 3.95 6.32 -2.10
C LYS A 23 3.74 5.15 -3.06
N MET A 24 3.04 5.38 -4.16
CA MET A 24 2.85 4.41 -5.22
C MET A 24 4.19 3.96 -5.82
N GLU A 25 5.14 4.88 -6.00
CA GLU A 25 6.49 4.52 -6.46
C GLU A 25 7.16 3.51 -5.51
N GLN A 26 7.03 3.71 -4.18
CA GLN A 26 7.59 2.77 -3.21
C GLN A 26 6.92 1.40 -3.26
N VAL A 27 5.60 1.37 -3.46
CA VAL A 27 4.84 0.12 -3.65
C VAL A 27 5.40 -0.65 -4.84
N VAL A 28 5.50 0.00 -6.00
CA VAL A 28 6.04 -0.60 -7.23
C VAL A 28 7.48 -1.09 -7.03
N GLN A 29 8.32 -0.31 -6.34
CA GLN A 29 9.70 -0.71 -6.04
C GLN A 29 9.77 -1.97 -5.17
N ILE A 30 8.93 -2.07 -4.13
CA ILE A 30 8.87 -3.23 -3.25
C ILE A 30 8.49 -4.49 -4.04
N ILE A 31 7.46 -4.40 -4.89
CA ILE A 31 6.96 -5.51 -5.69
C ILE A 31 7.99 -5.94 -6.73
N ARG A 32 8.56 -4.98 -7.49
CA ARG A 32 9.59 -5.26 -8.51
C ARG A 32 10.84 -5.89 -7.90
N LYS A 33 11.26 -5.44 -6.71
CA LYS A 33 12.44 -5.98 -6.02
C LYS A 33 12.29 -7.43 -5.60
N ARG A 34 11.05 -7.91 -5.42
CA ARG A 34 10.73 -9.28 -4.99
C ARG A 34 10.28 -10.18 -6.14
N ASN A 35 10.46 -9.75 -7.40
CA ASN A 35 9.90 -10.44 -8.58
C ASN A 35 8.39 -10.67 -8.51
N GLY A 36 7.66 -9.77 -7.84
CA GLY A 36 6.20 -9.85 -7.83
C GLY A 36 5.65 -9.61 -9.24
N HIS A 37 4.64 -10.38 -9.62
CA HIS A 37 3.90 -10.21 -10.87
C HIS A 37 3.15 -8.88 -10.81
N LEU A 38 3.76 -7.86 -11.40
CA LEU A 38 3.19 -6.52 -11.55
C LEU A 38 3.24 -6.18 -13.03
N GLU A 39 2.06 -6.02 -13.62
CA GLU A 39 1.91 -5.53 -14.98
C GLU A 39 1.57 -4.04 -14.91
N GLN A 40 2.22 -3.24 -15.75
CA GLN A 40 2.00 -1.80 -15.82
C GLN A 40 1.61 -1.45 -17.25
N ASP A 41 0.41 -0.92 -17.43
CA ASP A 41 -0.09 -0.41 -18.71
C ASP A 41 -0.40 1.09 -18.57
N GLY A 42 0.50 1.93 -19.07
CA GLY A 42 0.39 3.37 -18.94
C GLY A 42 0.30 3.84 -17.48
N ASP A 43 -0.87 4.32 -17.09
CA ASP A 43 -1.20 4.81 -15.73
C ASP A 43 -1.83 3.71 -14.84
N GLU A 44 -2.27 2.60 -15.45
CA GLU A 44 -2.88 1.49 -14.74
C GLU A 44 -1.80 0.46 -14.34
N ILE A 45 -1.89 -0.02 -13.09
CA ILE A 45 -1.08 -1.14 -12.62
C ILE A 45 -1.96 -2.30 -12.21
N GLU A 46 -1.67 -3.47 -12.74
CA GLU A 46 -2.30 -4.73 -12.37
C GLU A 46 -1.37 -5.52 -11.46
N LEU A 47 -1.85 -5.80 -10.25
CA LEU A 47 -1.13 -6.57 -9.24
C LEU A 47 -1.83 -7.90 -9.02
N ASP A 48 -1.12 -8.99 -9.27
CA ASP A 48 -1.65 -10.32 -9.00
C ASP A 48 -1.39 -10.71 -7.53
N MET A 49 -2.43 -10.64 -6.70
CA MET A 49 -2.32 -10.90 -5.25
C MET A 49 -2.07 -12.37 -4.91
N GLU A 50 -2.18 -13.28 -5.88
CA GLU A 50 -1.84 -14.69 -5.71
C GLU A 50 -0.38 -14.94 -6.08
N ALA A 51 0.16 -14.21 -7.06
CA ALA A 51 1.56 -14.29 -7.43
C ALA A 51 2.51 -13.51 -6.49
N VAL A 52 1.99 -12.50 -5.77
CA VAL A 52 2.81 -11.72 -4.83
C VAL A 52 3.05 -12.49 -3.53
N ASP A 53 4.32 -12.57 -3.13
CA ASP A 53 4.75 -13.18 -1.87
C ASP A 53 4.02 -12.63 -0.65
N THR A 54 3.72 -13.51 0.31
CA THR A 54 3.13 -13.14 1.61
C THR A 54 3.97 -12.06 2.31
N GLU A 55 5.30 -12.16 2.24
CA GLU A 55 6.19 -11.14 2.82
C GLU A 55 5.96 -9.75 2.25
N THR A 56 5.81 -9.66 0.92
CA THR A 56 5.54 -8.44 0.16
C THR A 56 4.16 -7.89 0.49
N LEU A 57 3.12 -8.73 0.52
CA LEU A 57 1.76 -8.30 0.90
C LEU A 57 1.73 -7.60 2.27
N TRP A 58 2.39 -8.18 3.27
CA TRP A 58 2.49 -7.56 4.60
C TRP A 58 3.34 -6.28 4.63
N GLU A 59 4.33 -6.16 3.76
CA GLU A 59 5.13 -4.93 3.65
C GLU A 59 4.31 -3.79 3.04
N LEU A 60 3.50 -4.10 2.01
CA LEU A 60 2.56 -3.17 1.40
C LEU A 60 1.47 -2.74 2.40
N ASP A 61 0.87 -3.67 3.14
CA ASP A 61 -0.12 -3.33 4.17
C ASP A 61 0.46 -2.44 5.25
N ARG A 62 1.68 -2.74 5.70
CA ARG A 62 2.36 -1.91 6.69
C ARG A 62 2.60 -0.50 6.16
N LEU A 63 2.98 -0.35 4.89
CA LEU A 63 3.18 0.95 4.25
C LEU A 63 1.88 1.75 4.20
N VAL A 64 0.79 1.13 3.73
CA VAL A 64 -0.56 1.73 3.69
C VAL A 64 -1.04 2.13 5.09
N THR A 65 -0.94 1.23 6.05
CA THR A 65 -1.39 1.45 7.43
C THR A 65 -0.60 2.57 8.11
N ASN A 66 0.72 2.60 7.91
CA ASN A 66 1.57 3.68 8.41
C ASN A 66 1.22 5.02 7.76
N TRP A 67 0.97 5.04 6.45
CA TRP A 67 0.53 6.24 5.75
C TRP A 67 -0.80 6.76 6.29
N LYS A 68 -1.83 5.91 6.40
CA LYS A 68 -3.13 6.25 6.99
C LYS A 68 -2.98 6.84 8.41
N LYS A 69 -2.13 6.24 9.24
CA LYS A 69 -1.84 6.75 10.59
C LYS A 69 -1.14 8.12 10.55
N MET A 70 -0.16 8.30 9.67
CA MET A 70 0.55 9.57 9.50
C MET A 70 -0.40 10.67 9.05
N VAL A 71 -1.21 10.43 8.01
CA VAL A 71 -2.21 11.39 7.52
C VAL A 71 -3.22 11.75 8.60
N SER A 72 -3.69 10.77 9.37
CA SER A 72 -4.60 11.01 10.50
C SER A 72 -3.95 11.88 11.58
N LYS A 73 -2.66 11.67 11.86
CA LYS A 73 -1.90 12.47 12.82
C LYS A 73 -1.68 13.90 12.33
N ILE A 74 -1.27 14.08 11.07
CA ILE A 74 -1.08 15.40 10.45
C ILE A 74 -2.41 16.18 10.45
N LYS A 75 -3.51 15.54 10.04
CA LYS A 75 -4.84 16.16 10.05
C LYS A 75 -5.25 16.61 11.46
N ARG A 76 -4.98 15.78 12.48
CA ARG A 76 -5.27 16.16 13.88
C ARG A 76 -4.39 17.31 14.36
N GLN A 77 -3.10 17.31 14.03
CA GLN A 77 -2.17 18.37 14.42
C GLN A 77 -2.53 19.70 13.76
N ALA A 78 -2.88 19.69 12.46
CA ALA A 78 -3.30 20.88 11.73
C ALA A 78 -4.58 21.51 12.29
N LEU A 79 -5.46 20.72 12.93
CA LEU A 79 -6.65 21.23 13.62
C LEU A 79 -6.33 21.84 14.99
N MET A 80 -5.19 21.49 15.59
CA MET A 80 -4.78 21.97 16.92
C MET A 80 -3.90 23.22 16.88
N ASP A 81 -3.29 23.55 15.73
CA ASP A 81 -2.38 24.69 15.54
C ASP A 81 -3.09 26.03 15.25
N ASN A 82 -4.43 26.02 15.15
CA ASN A 82 -5.26 27.18 14.80
C ASN A 82 -5.98 27.84 16.01
N ASN A 83 -5.43 27.75 17.23
CA ASN A 83 -5.99 28.39 18.43
C ASN A 83 -4.90 29.05 19.27
#